data_AF-A0A3G8WNV3-F1
#
_entry.id   AF-A0A3G8WNV3-F1
#
_cell.length_a   1.000
_cell.length_b   1.000
_cell.length_c   1.000
_cell.angle_alpha   90.00
_cell.angle_beta   90.00
_cell.angle_gamma   90.00
#
_symmetry.space_group_name_H-M   'P 1'
#
loop_
_entity.id
_entity.type
_entity.pdbx_description
1 polymer ?
#
loop_
_entity_poly.entity_id
_entity_poly.type
_entity_poly.pdbx_seq_one_letter_code
_entity_poly.pdbx_strand_id
1 'polypeptide(L)'
;MKKIFTILSLAAISLAGAQNNLIQNPGFEIWTNGTAPDGWWTSGITYTQSTNPVHGGTYAAGVTSPNSGNKTINPTPDITIDGTKTYVFSGWYLDNTPNARFKYWNQWRNEGGDTGSNSLQAADFSTDSPEWKFFTAEGLPNAGAIVARPGLRVYPENNIGGGVIYFDDIMFYDKATLAVIDPKDFDKNVQMNTIVDNELTLRLPEKSTVNIYSADGKLISSHRVSDGGSVSTASLVKGNYIVTVDNGSAKISRKIIKK
;
A
#
# COMPACT_ATOMS: atom_id res chain seq x y z
N MET A 1 -26.80 -15.41 -32.66
CA MET A 1 -26.21 -15.62 -31.32
C MET A 1 -25.40 -14.39 -30.96
N LYS A 2 -25.91 -13.53 -30.07
CA LYS A 2 -25.22 -12.30 -29.67
C LYS A 2 -24.11 -12.68 -28.68
N LYS A 3 -22.86 -12.44 -29.06
CA LYS A 3 -21.70 -12.66 -28.19
C LYS A 3 -21.68 -11.53 -27.16
N ILE A 4 -21.90 -11.88 -25.89
CA ILE A 4 -21.73 -10.94 -24.77
C ILE A 4 -20.23 -10.88 -24.50
N PHE A 5 -19.61 -9.74 -24.82
CA PHE A 5 -18.26 -9.41 -24.38
C PHE A 5 -18.37 -8.89 -22.94
N THR A 6 -17.97 -9.72 -21.97
CA THR A 6 -17.77 -9.27 -20.60
C THR A 6 -16.53 -8.39 -20.60
N ILE A 7 -16.73 -7.08 -20.63
CA ILE A 7 -15.67 -6.11 -20.33
C ILE A 7 -15.45 -6.18 -18.82
N LEU A 8 -14.41 -6.89 -18.41
CA LEU A 8 -13.88 -6.81 -17.06
C LEU A 8 -13.26 -5.43 -16.95
N SER A 9 -14.02 -4.46 -16.44
CA SER A 9 -13.47 -3.17 -16.05
C SER A 9 -12.46 -3.42 -14.93
N LEU A 10 -11.17 -3.45 -15.28
CA LEU A 10 -10.09 -3.25 -14.33
C LEU A 10 -10.33 -1.87 -13.72
N ALA A 11 -10.96 -1.85 -12.54
CA ALA A 11 -10.90 -0.68 -11.70
C ALA A 11 -9.40 -0.48 -11.43
N ALA A 12 -8.84 0.61 -11.96
CA ALA A 12 -7.54 1.08 -11.55
C ALA A 12 -7.62 1.29 -10.03
N ILE A 13 -7.10 0.33 -9.27
CA ILE A 13 -6.81 0.52 -7.86
C ILE A 13 -5.70 1.56 -7.87
N SER A 14 -6.06 2.83 -7.78
CA SER A 14 -5.14 3.87 -7.38
C SER A 14 -4.64 3.46 -6.00
N LEU A 15 -3.46 2.86 -5.95
CA LEU A 15 -2.76 2.48 -4.73
C LEU A 15 -2.45 3.74 -3.94
N ALA A 16 -3.42 4.20 -3.14
CA ALA A 16 -3.22 5.17 -2.07
C ALA A 16 -2.43 4.54 -0.90
N GLY A 17 -1.40 3.76 -1.20
CA GLY A 17 -0.71 2.85 -0.27
C GLY A 17 0.59 3.39 0.33
N ALA A 18 1.07 4.56 -0.09
CA ALA A 18 2.37 5.08 0.35
C ALA A 18 2.46 5.31 1.88
N GLN A 19 1.32 5.46 2.58
CA GLN A 19 1.30 5.72 4.03
C GLN A 19 1.38 4.44 4.89
N ASN A 20 1.19 3.24 4.30
CA ASN A 20 1.17 1.96 5.01
C ASN A 20 2.20 0.94 4.51
N ASN A 21 2.96 1.26 3.45
CA ASN A 21 4.01 0.37 2.97
C ASN A 21 5.18 0.35 3.96
N LEU A 22 5.59 -0.85 4.38
CA LEU A 22 6.75 -1.06 5.24
C LEU A 22 8.06 -1.08 4.46
N ILE A 23 8.00 -1.15 3.12
CA ILE A 23 9.17 -1.11 2.23
C ILE A 23 9.57 0.34 1.96
N GLN A 24 10.85 0.64 2.14
CA GLN A 24 11.44 1.90 1.70
C GLN A 24 11.76 1.87 0.20
N ASN A 25 11.60 3.01 -0.46
CA ASN A 25 11.84 3.16 -1.90
C ASN A 25 11.16 2.06 -2.76
N PRO A 26 9.83 1.83 -2.58
CA PRO A 26 9.14 0.69 -3.20
C PRO A 26 8.97 0.81 -4.72
N GLY A 27 8.93 2.04 -5.24
CA GLY A 27 8.91 2.33 -6.68
C GLY A 27 10.30 2.61 -7.26
N PHE A 28 11.39 2.31 -6.52
CA PHE A 28 12.76 2.42 -7.04
C PHE A 28 13.15 3.81 -7.59
N GLU A 29 12.65 4.88 -6.98
CA GLU A 29 12.85 6.26 -7.45
C GLU A 29 14.17 6.89 -6.97
N ILE A 30 14.80 6.30 -5.95
CA ILE A 30 15.98 6.85 -5.27
C ILE A 30 17.19 5.94 -5.50
N TRP A 31 18.27 6.50 -6.09
CA TRP A 31 19.51 5.78 -6.46
C TRP A 31 20.74 6.64 -6.15
N THR A 32 21.07 6.83 -4.86
CA THR A 32 22.15 7.75 -4.46
C THR A 32 23.52 7.32 -5.00
N ASN A 33 23.77 6.00 -5.07
CA ASN A 33 25.03 5.46 -5.56
C ASN A 33 25.03 5.09 -7.06
N GLY A 34 23.91 5.30 -7.76
CA GLY A 34 23.76 5.05 -9.21
C GLY A 34 23.86 3.59 -9.67
N THR A 35 24.15 2.64 -8.78
CA THR A 35 24.35 1.21 -9.12
C THR A 35 23.27 0.29 -8.56
N ALA A 36 22.48 0.77 -7.62
CA ALA A 36 21.35 0.06 -7.03
C ALA A 36 20.36 1.05 -6.39
N PRO A 37 19.09 0.67 -6.24
CA PRO A 37 18.11 1.50 -5.54
C PRO A 37 18.42 1.54 -4.04
N ASP A 38 18.26 2.73 -3.44
CA ASP A 38 18.47 2.93 -2.02
C ASP A 38 17.49 2.07 -1.20
N GLY A 39 17.97 1.47 -0.11
CA GLY A 39 17.15 0.62 0.77
C GLY A 39 16.96 -0.82 0.28
N TRP A 40 17.63 -1.22 -0.81
CA TRP A 40 17.57 -2.59 -1.34
C TRP A 40 18.92 -3.29 -1.30
N TRP A 41 18.89 -4.62 -1.16
CA TRP A 41 20.09 -5.46 -1.13
C TRP A 41 20.83 -5.44 -2.48
N THR A 42 22.15 -5.29 -2.45
CA THR A 42 22.96 -5.03 -3.65
C THR A 42 24.01 -6.11 -3.97
N SER A 43 24.42 -6.90 -2.98
CA SER A 43 25.56 -7.81 -3.15
C SER A 43 25.23 -8.95 -4.14
N GLY A 44 26.01 -9.01 -5.22
CA GLY A 44 25.86 -10.02 -6.27
C GLY A 44 24.62 -9.86 -7.14
N ILE A 45 24.01 -8.67 -7.15
CA ILE A 45 22.88 -8.28 -8.01
C ILE A 45 23.37 -7.32 -9.09
N THR A 46 22.93 -7.53 -10.33
CA THR A 46 23.11 -6.57 -11.42
C THR A 46 21.79 -5.84 -11.63
N TYR A 47 21.72 -4.62 -11.12
CA TYR A 47 20.57 -3.74 -11.29
C TYR A 47 20.69 -2.91 -12.57
N THR A 48 19.54 -2.57 -13.15
CA THR A 48 19.37 -1.54 -14.18
C THR A 48 18.38 -0.50 -13.67
N GLN A 49 18.78 0.76 -13.61
CA GLN A 49 17.85 1.87 -13.40
C GLN A 49 17.13 2.17 -14.72
N SER A 50 15.87 1.76 -14.83
CA SER A 50 15.11 1.86 -16.06
C SER A 50 14.28 3.14 -16.10
N THR A 51 14.35 3.92 -17.18
CA THR A 51 13.38 5.00 -17.49
C THR A 51 12.37 4.60 -18.56
N ASN A 52 12.56 3.41 -19.15
CA ASN A 52 11.63 2.73 -20.04
C ASN A 52 12.13 1.28 -20.20
N PRO A 53 11.37 0.25 -19.76
CA PRO A 53 10.01 0.31 -19.23
C PRO A 53 9.95 0.82 -17.78
N VAL A 54 8.83 1.45 -17.41
CA VAL A 54 8.47 1.90 -16.06
C VAL A 54 6.97 1.65 -15.86
N HIS A 55 6.53 1.31 -14.65
CA HIS A 55 5.10 1.18 -14.34
C HIS A 55 4.57 2.45 -13.67
N GLY A 56 5.23 2.90 -12.60
CA GLY A 56 4.91 4.08 -11.82
C GLY A 56 6.08 5.05 -11.73
N GLY A 57 5.81 6.33 -11.52
CA GLY A 57 6.86 7.32 -11.28
C GLY A 57 7.85 7.51 -12.45
N THR A 58 9.14 7.60 -12.15
CA THR A 58 10.21 7.92 -13.12
C THR A 58 11.09 6.72 -13.41
N TYR A 59 11.29 5.83 -12.44
CA TYR A 59 12.24 4.74 -12.54
C TYR A 59 11.64 3.40 -12.15
N ALA A 60 12.08 2.33 -12.81
CA ALA A 60 11.85 0.96 -12.36
C ALA A 60 13.19 0.26 -12.14
N ALA A 61 13.20 -0.80 -11.31
CA ALA A 61 14.39 -1.62 -11.11
C ALA A 61 14.36 -2.83 -12.06
N GLY A 62 15.28 -2.86 -13.02
CA GLY A 62 15.62 -4.06 -13.78
C GLY A 62 16.61 -4.93 -13.01
N VAL A 63 16.41 -6.24 -13.03
CA VAL A 63 17.30 -7.24 -12.42
C VAL A 63 17.67 -8.28 -13.46
N THR A 64 18.97 -8.37 -13.76
CA THR A 64 19.48 -9.37 -14.69
C THR A 64 19.52 -10.74 -14.01
N SER A 65 18.94 -11.74 -14.67
CA SER A 65 19.01 -13.13 -14.25
C SER A 65 20.46 -13.64 -14.24
N PRO A 66 20.85 -14.43 -13.22
CA PRO A 66 22.16 -15.06 -13.21
C PRO A 66 22.23 -16.19 -14.25
N ASN A 67 23.44 -16.63 -14.61
CA ASN A 67 23.62 -17.76 -15.53
C ASN A 67 23.19 -19.11 -14.92
N SER A 68 23.19 -19.23 -13.59
CA SER A 68 22.75 -20.43 -12.86
C SER A 68 22.15 -20.07 -11.50
N GLY A 69 21.33 -20.97 -10.97
CA GLY A 69 20.70 -20.79 -9.66
C GLY A 69 19.68 -19.65 -9.65
N ASN A 70 19.77 -18.77 -8.66
CA ASN A 70 18.90 -17.61 -8.55
C ASN A 70 19.61 -16.42 -7.89
N LYS A 71 19.03 -15.24 -8.09
CA LYS A 71 19.34 -14.03 -7.33
C LYS A 71 18.05 -13.50 -6.71
N THR A 72 18.13 -13.04 -5.48
CA THR A 72 16.99 -12.43 -4.79
C THR A 72 17.33 -10.99 -4.48
N ILE A 73 16.45 -10.07 -4.88
CA ILE A 73 16.47 -8.70 -4.37
C ILE A 73 15.45 -8.59 -3.24
N ASN A 74 15.77 -7.80 -2.22
CA ASN A 74 14.90 -7.58 -1.08
C ASN A 74 15.24 -6.25 -0.40
N PRO A 75 14.31 -5.67 0.37
CA PRO A 75 14.60 -4.53 1.23
C PRO A 75 15.74 -4.84 2.21
N THR A 76 16.50 -3.80 2.58
CA THR A 76 17.50 -3.85 3.64
C THR A 76 17.37 -2.60 4.52
N PRO A 77 17.25 -2.72 5.85
CA PRO A 77 17.24 -3.96 6.65
C PRO A 77 15.96 -4.81 6.45
N ASP A 78 15.93 -6.01 7.05
CA ASP A 78 14.70 -6.81 7.17
C ASP A 78 13.62 -6.03 7.94
N ILE A 79 12.35 -6.32 7.65
CA ILE A 79 11.20 -5.57 8.18
C ILE A 79 10.69 -6.24 9.46
N THR A 80 10.64 -5.52 10.57
CA THR A 80 10.04 -6.02 11.82
C THR A 80 8.56 -6.33 11.63
N ILE A 81 8.11 -7.45 12.19
CA ILE A 81 6.71 -7.90 12.10
C ILE A 81 6.13 -8.31 13.45
N ASP A 82 4.81 -8.40 13.48
CA ASP A 82 4.03 -9.01 14.56
C ASP A 82 3.53 -10.38 14.11
N GLY A 83 3.89 -11.43 14.84
CA GLY A 83 3.52 -12.81 14.52
C GLY A 83 2.01 -13.10 14.54
N THR A 84 1.19 -12.18 15.06
CA THR A 84 -0.28 -12.31 15.11
C THR A 84 -0.98 -11.63 13.93
N LYS A 85 -0.26 -10.84 13.14
CA LYS A 85 -0.82 -10.05 12.05
C LYS A 85 -0.67 -10.76 10.71
N THR A 86 -1.67 -10.61 9.85
CA THR A 86 -1.60 -11.09 8.47
C THR A 86 -0.99 -10.01 7.59
N TYR A 87 -0.04 -10.37 6.74
CA TYR A 87 0.64 -9.44 5.84
C TYR A 87 0.30 -9.74 4.39
N VAL A 88 0.36 -8.70 3.57
CA VAL A 88 0.24 -8.80 2.12
C VAL A 88 1.55 -8.38 1.47
N PHE A 89 2.01 -9.15 0.48
CA PHE A 89 3.12 -8.80 -0.39
C PHE A 89 2.61 -8.69 -1.82
N SER A 90 2.85 -7.55 -2.47
CA SER A 90 2.38 -7.31 -3.82
C SER A 90 3.32 -6.38 -4.58
N GLY A 91 3.07 -6.22 -5.88
CA GLY A 91 3.81 -5.29 -6.71
C GLY A 91 3.63 -5.59 -8.19
N TRP A 92 4.33 -4.82 -9.02
CA TRP A 92 4.30 -4.97 -10.45
C TRP A 92 5.62 -5.55 -10.96
N TYR A 93 5.51 -6.42 -11.96
CA TYR A 93 6.65 -6.95 -12.68
C TYR A 93 6.41 -6.94 -14.19
N LEU A 94 7.48 -6.79 -14.95
CA LEU A 94 7.50 -7.00 -16.39
C LEU A 94 8.56 -8.05 -16.70
N ASP A 95 8.07 -9.24 -17.05
CA ASP A 95 8.86 -10.34 -17.58
C ASP A 95 8.57 -10.41 -19.08
N ASN A 96 9.37 -9.70 -19.88
CA ASN A 96 9.25 -9.68 -21.34
C ASN A 96 10.54 -10.21 -21.98
N THR A 97 11.11 -11.25 -21.39
CA THR A 97 12.35 -11.86 -21.85
C THR A 97 12.22 -13.38 -21.88
N PRO A 98 12.73 -14.04 -22.93
CA PRO A 98 12.69 -15.50 -22.99
C PRO A 98 13.66 -16.17 -22.00
N ASN A 99 14.67 -15.46 -21.49
CA ASN A 99 15.81 -16.06 -20.80
C ASN A 99 15.80 -15.87 -19.26
N ALA A 100 14.75 -15.28 -18.69
CA ALA A 100 14.63 -15.09 -17.25
C ALA A 100 13.22 -15.40 -16.76
N ARG A 101 13.12 -15.78 -15.50
CA ARG A 101 11.84 -15.95 -14.80
C ARG A 101 11.93 -15.38 -13.40
N PHE A 102 10.79 -15.05 -12.84
CA PHE A 102 10.64 -14.47 -11.52
C PHE A 102 9.66 -15.29 -10.66
N LYS A 103 9.92 -15.29 -9.35
CA LYS A 103 8.97 -15.67 -8.31
C LYS A 103 9.06 -14.70 -7.15
N TYR A 104 7.93 -14.28 -6.60
CA TYR A 104 7.94 -13.65 -5.27
C TYR A 104 8.33 -14.71 -4.23
N TRP A 105 9.23 -14.35 -3.32
CA TRP A 105 9.83 -15.26 -2.37
C TRP A 105 10.06 -14.56 -1.02
N ASN A 106 9.00 -14.41 -0.25
CA ASN A 106 9.11 -13.85 1.09
C ASN A 106 9.69 -14.88 2.07
N GLN A 107 10.57 -14.43 2.95
CA GLN A 107 11.08 -15.22 4.07
C GLN A 107 10.58 -14.63 5.38
N TRP A 108 9.96 -15.48 6.19
CA TRP A 108 9.73 -15.21 7.61
C TRP A 108 10.98 -15.62 8.38
N ARG A 109 11.55 -14.73 9.18
CA ARG A 109 12.87 -14.95 9.76
C ARG A 109 12.88 -14.69 11.26
N ASN A 110 13.81 -15.37 11.93
CA ASN A 110 14.19 -15.11 13.30
C ASN A 110 15.72 -15.13 13.45
N GLU A 111 16.22 -15.14 14.68
CA GLU A 111 17.66 -15.18 14.96
C GLU A 111 18.37 -16.40 14.32
N GLY A 112 17.64 -17.51 14.12
CA GLY A 112 18.13 -18.72 13.45
C GLY A 112 18.07 -18.69 11.91
N GLY A 113 17.51 -17.63 11.31
CA GLY A 113 17.39 -17.48 9.85
C GLY A 113 15.97 -17.66 9.34
N ASP A 114 15.84 -18.18 8.11
CA ASP A 114 14.55 -18.43 7.46
C ASP A 114 13.80 -19.55 8.17
N THR A 115 12.53 -19.31 8.50
CA THR A 115 11.64 -20.25 9.19
C THR A 115 10.92 -21.20 8.23
N GLY A 116 11.18 -21.08 6.92
CA GLY A 116 10.76 -22.05 5.91
C GLY A 116 9.63 -21.58 4.99
N SER A 117 9.02 -22.53 4.30
CA SER A 117 7.97 -22.27 3.31
C SER A 117 6.77 -21.55 3.93
N ASN A 118 6.15 -20.66 3.13
CA ASN A 118 4.99 -19.89 3.54
C ASN A 118 4.18 -19.45 2.30
N SER A 119 2.98 -18.91 2.52
CA SER A 119 2.04 -18.53 1.46
C SER A 119 2.47 -17.30 0.63
N LEU A 120 3.48 -16.57 1.08
CA LEU A 120 4.08 -15.45 0.36
C LEU A 120 5.30 -15.89 -0.47
N GLN A 121 5.36 -17.18 -0.84
CA GLN A 121 6.29 -17.75 -1.82
C GLN A 121 5.49 -18.30 -3.00
N ALA A 122 5.81 -17.85 -4.22
CA ALA A 122 5.07 -18.23 -5.41
C ALA A 122 5.33 -19.70 -5.77
N ALA A 123 4.25 -20.45 -6.03
CA ALA A 123 4.34 -21.81 -6.55
C ALA A 123 4.83 -21.80 -8.01
N ASP A 124 4.33 -20.87 -8.81
CA ASP A 124 4.58 -20.79 -10.25
C ASP A 124 5.51 -19.64 -10.61
N PHE A 125 6.27 -19.83 -11.69
CA PHE A 125 7.13 -18.78 -12.24
C PHE A 125 6.29 -17.76 -13.00
N SER A 126 6.83 -16.54 -13.15
CA SER A 126 6.33 -15.58 -14.12
C SER A 126 6.29 -16.18 -15.52
N THR A 127 5.50 -15.55 -16.39
CA THR A 127 5.36 -15.93 -17.79
C THR A 127 5.65 -14.74 -18.66
N ASP A 128 6.45 -14.99 -19.71
CA ASP A 128 6.83 -14.01 -20.72
C ASP A 128 5.59 -13.25 -21.24
N SER A 129 5.68 -11.93 -21.22
CA SER A 129 4.58 -11.00 -21.45
C SER A 129 5.08 -9.59 -21.72
N PRO A 130 4.57 -8.91 -22.76
CA PRO A 130 4.90 -7.52 -23.02
C PRO A 130 4.23 -6.54 -22.04
N GLU A 131 3.31 -7.01 -21.20
CA GLU A 131 2.55 -6.20 -20.25
C GLU A 131 3.10 -6.33 -18.83
N TRP A 132 3.06 -5.21 -18.10
CA TRP A 132 3.22 -5.20 -16.65
C TRP A 132 2.12 -6.05 -16.00
N LYS A 133 2.52 -6.97 -15.14
CA LYS A 133 1.63 -7.86 -14.40
C LYS A 133 1.72 -7.56 -12.91
N PHE A 134 0.57 -7.55 -12.26
CA PHE A 134 0.47 -7.42 -10.81
C PHE A 134 0.56 -8.79 -10.15
N PHE A 135 1.35 -8.91 -9.09
CA PHE A 135 1.32 -10.07 -8.20
C PHE A 135 0.81 -9.66 -6.82
N THR A 136 0.18 -10.58 -6.12
CA THR A 136 -0.20 -10.41 -4.72
C THR A 136 -0.22 -11.77 -4.02
N ALA A 137 0.21 -11.78 -2.78
CA ALA A 137 0.12 -12.92 -1.88
C ALA A 137 -0.16 -12.41 -0.46
N GLU A 138 -0.78 -13.26 0.34
CA GLU A 138 -1.16 -12.97 1.72
C GLU A 138 -0.71 -14.11 2.61
N GLY A 139 -0.22 -13.79 3.82
CA GLY A 139 0.23 -14.81 4.75
C GLY A 139 0.38 -14.34 6.17
N LEU A 140 0.16 -15.27 7.10
CA LEU A 140 0.56 -15.12 8.49
C LEU A 140 2.06 -15.48 8.60
N PRO A 141 2.82 -14.79 9.48
CA PRO A 141 4.15 -15.22 9.87
C PRO A 141 4.16 -16.65 10.41
N ASN A 142 5.24 -17.38 10.10
CA ASN A 142 5.50 -18.68 10.72
C ASN A 142 5.73 -18.49 12.24
N ALA A 143 5.46 -19.53 13.02
CA ALA A 143 5.66 -19.50 14.46
C ALA A 143 7.10 -19.09 14.82
N GLY A 144 7.23 -18.06 15.67
CA GLY A 144 8.53 -17.56 16.14
C GLY A 144 9.27 -16.64 15.15
N ALA A 145 8.68 -16.29 14.00
CA ALA A 145 9.23 -15.26 13.13
C ALA A 145 9.06 -13.86 13.77
N ILE A 146 10.09 -13.02 13.63
CA ILE A 146 10.15 -11.66 14.19
C ILE A 146 10.43 -10.60 13.12
N VAL A 147 10.97 -11.01 11.96
CA VAL A 147 11.19 -10.13 10.81
C VAL A 147 10.76 -10.80 9.51
N ALA A 148 10.49 -9.99 8.49
CA ALA A 148 10.17 -10.39 7.14
C ALA A 148 11.28 -9.94 6.19
N ARG A 149 11.53 -10.75 5.17
CA ARG A 149 12.34 -10.38 4.00
C ARG A 149 11.52 -10.63 2.74
N PRO A 150 10.72 -9.64 2.29
CA PRO A 150 10.00 -9.72 1.04
C PRO A 150 11.00 -9.77 -0.11
N GLY A 151 11.16 -10.94 -0.71
CA GLY A 151 12.14 -11.19 -1.77
C GLY A 151 11.49 -11.24 -3.14
N LEU A 152 12.17 -10.70 -4.13
CA LEU A 152 11.87 -10.92 -5.54
C LEU A 152 13.01 -11.74 -6.13
N ARG A 153 12.71 -13.00 -6.49
CA ARG A 153 13.73 -13.97 -6.89
C ARG A 153 13.69 -14.19 -8.39
N VAL A 154 14.82 -13.92 -9.03
CA VAL A 154 15.05 -14.05 -10.46
C VAL A 154 15.91 -15.27 -10.77
N TYR A 155 15.51 -16.02 -11.78
CA TYR A 155 16.11 -17.27 -12.24
C TYR A 155 16.47 -17.17 -13.74
N PRO A 156 17.49 -17.88 -14.21
CA PRO A 156 17.66 -18.12 -15.64
C PRO A 156 16.57 -19.05 -16.15
N GLU A 157 16.02 -18.74 -17.32
CA GLU A 157 15.25 -19.73 -18.07
C GLU A 157 16.22 -20.66 -18.81
N ASN A 158 15.98 -21.96 -18.74
CA ASN A 158 16.76 -23.00 -19.43
C ASN A 158 18.29 -22.94 -19.19
N ASN A 159 18.71 -22.40 -18.03
CA ASN A 159 20.12 -22.15 -17.68
C ASN A 159 20.87 -21.24 -18.67
N ILE A 160 20.16 -20.34 -19.38
CA ILE A 160 20.77 -19.38 -20.31
C ILE A 160 21.15 -18.10 -19.56
N GLY A 161 20.23 -17.55 -18.74
CA GLY A 161 20.45 -16.31 -17.99
C GLY A 161 20.55 -15.07 -18.88
N GLY A 162 20.89 -13.93 -18.28
CA GLY A 162 21.06 -12.65 -18.97
C GLY A 162 19.76 -11.92 -19.35
N GLY A 163 18.60 -12.57 -19.27
CA GLY A 163 17.31 -11.88 -19.36
C GLY A 163 17.10 -10.94 -18.16
N VAL A 164 16.41 -9.82 -18.37
CA VAL A 164 16.12 -8.82 -17.33
C VAL A 164 14.65 -8.86 -16.96
N ILE A 165 14.36 -8.94 -15.67
CA ILE A 165 13.01 -8.76 -15.11
C ILE A 165 12.94 -7.37 -14.52
N TYR A 166 11.91 -6.60 -14.86
CA TYR A 166 11.67 -5.29 -14.25
C TYR A 166 10.65 -5.40 -13.13
N PHE A 167 10.86 -4.61 -12.08
CA PHE A 167 10.00 -4.54 -10.91
C PHE A 167 9.68 -3.09 -10.60
N ASP A 168 8.47 -2.87 -10.08
CA ASP A 168 8.02 -1.54 -9.69
C ASP A 168 6.89 -1.61 -8.65
N ASP A 169 6.68 -0.51 -7.91
CA ASP A 169 5.61 -0.31 -6.94
C ASP A 169 5.44 -1.49 -5.95
N ILE A 170 6.54 -1.93 -5.33
CA ILE A 170 6.58 -3.10 -4.45
C ILE A 170 6.04 -2.78 -3.05
N MET A 171 5.08 -3.58 -2.58
CA MET A 171 4.35 -3.31 -1.35
C MET A 171 4.46 -4.49 -0.38
N PHE A 172 4.78 -4.20 0.89
CA PHE A 172 4.61 -5.13 1.99
C PHE A 172 4.00 -4.42 3.19
N TYR A 173 2.85 -4.89 3.68
CA TYR A 173 2.09 -4.20 4.71
C TYR A 173 1.23 -5.17 5.54
N ASP A 174 0.88 -4.74 6.75
CA ASP A 174 -0.11 -5.40 7.59
C ASP A 174 -1.49 -5.25 6.94
N LYS A 175 -2.18 -6.34 6.65
CA LYS A 175 -3.50 -6.34 5.99
C LYS A 175 -4.50 -5.44 6.69
N ALA A 176 -4.44 -5.33 8.02
CA ALA A 176 -5.34 -4.47 8.78
C ALA A 176 -5.10 -2.98 8.51
N THR A 177 -3.91 -2.58 8.03
CA THR A 177 -3.62 -1.18 7.69
C THR A 177 -4.27 -0.75 6.36
N LEU A 178 -4.62 -1.68 5.47
CA LEU A 178 -5.51 -1.40 4.33
C LEU A 178 -6.99 -1.46 4.67
N ALA A 179 -7.35 -1.78 5.92
CA ALA A 179 -8.69 -1.48 6.36
C ALA A 179 -8.81 0.05 6.34
N VAL A 180 -9.51 0.56 5.32
CA VAL A 180 -10.33 1.76 5.47
C VAL A 180 -10.93 1.65 6.86
N ILE A 181 -10.67 2.59 7.77
CA ILE A 181 -11.31 2.59 9.08
C ILE A 181 -12.79 2.31 8.79
N ASP A 182 -13.29 1.15 9.26
CA ASP A 182 -14.67 0.77 8.99
C ASP A 182 -15.50 2.02 9.35
N PRO A 183 -16.29 2.58 8.42
CA PRO A 183 -17.08 3.77 8.73
C PRO A 183 -17.86 3.63 10.03
N LYS A 184 -18.21 2.39 10.45
CA LYS A 184 -18.81 2.09 11.75
C LYS A 184 -17.86 2.28 12.94
N ASP A 185 -16.61 1.88 12.83
CA ASP A 185 -15.61 2.08 13.88
C ASP A 185 -15.13 3.54 13.91
N PHE A 186 -15.04 4.21 12.76
CA PHE A 186 -14.84 5.65 12.70
C PHE A 186 -15.99 6.39 13.40
N ASP A 187 -17.24 6.02 13.09
CA ASP A 187 -18.43 6.61 13.70
C ASP A 187 -18.44 6.45 15.23
N LYS A 188 -18.14 5.26 15.75
CA LYS A 188 -18.07 5.05 17.22
C LYS A 188 -17.06 5.96 17.92
N ASN A 189 -15.94 6.26 17.27
CA ASN A 189 -14.85 7.02 17.86
C ASN A 189 -14.99 8.54 17.67
N VAL A 190 -15.79 9.00 16.70
CA VAL A 190 -16.13 10.42 16.59
C VAL A 190 -17.17 10.79 17.63
N GLN A 191 -16.88 11.77 18.47
CA GLN A 191 -17.84 12.33 19.44
C GLN A 191 -17.91 13.84 19.29
N MET A 192 -19.11 14.40 19.39
CA MET A 192 -19.32 15.85 19.37
C MET A 192 -20.63 16.21 20.06
N ASN A 193 -20.76 17.46 20.50
CA ASN A 193 -22.01 17.96 21.04
C ASN A 193 -23.07 18.13 19.94
N THR A 194 -24.30 17.69 20.23
CA THR A 194 -25.44 17.81 19.31
C THR A 194 -26.21 19.11 19.48
N ILE A 195 -26.03 19.78 20.61
CA ILE A 195 -26.57 21.11 20.88
C ILE A 195 -25.37 22.04 21.05
N VAL A 196 -25.25 23.00 20.14
CA VAL A 196 -24.13 23.94 20.09
C VAL A 196 -24.60 25.33 20.47
N ASP A 197 -23.78 26.04 21.23
CA ASP A 197 -23.88 27.50 21.34
C ASP A 197 -22.79 28.11 20.46
N ASN A 198 -21.71 28.65 21.01
CA ASN A 198 -20.68 29.31 20.19
C ASN A 198 -19.64 28.35 19.61
N GLU A 199 -19.59 27.11 20.07
CA GLU A 199 -18.62 26.11 19.61
C GLU A 199 -19.22 24.73 19.44
N LEU A 200 -18.78 24.06 18.37
CA LEU A 200 -18.88 22.63 18.17
C LEU A 200 -17.57 22.00 18.65
N THR A 201 -17.61 21.19 19.70
CA THR A 201 -16.43 20.50 20.25
C THR A 201 -16.38 19.07 19.74
N LEU A 202 -15.17 18.58 19.43
CA LEU A 202 -14.99 17.28 18.81
C LEU A 202 -13.93 16.43 19.53
N ARG A 203 -14.23 15.14 19.69
CA ARG A 203 -13.22 14.09 19.87
C ARG A 203 -13.13 13.28 18.60
N LEU A 204 -11.90 13.12 18.10
CA LEU A 204 -11.63 12.56 16.79
C LEU A 204 -10.53 11.50 16.92
N PRO A 205 -10.66 10.34 16.26
CA PRO A 205 -9.60 9.33 16.26
C PRO A 205 -8.33 9.83 15.53
N GLU A 206 -8.49 10.75 14.58
CA GLU A 206 -7.40 11.40 13.87
C GLU A 206 -7.81 12.77 13.31
N LYS A 207 -6.83 13.51 12.80
CA LYS A 207 -7.06 14.85 12.24
C LYS A 207 -7.95 14.80 11.01
N SER A 208 -9.15 15.36 11.12
CA SER A 208 -10.21 15.22 10.12
C SER A 208 -10.70 16.58 9.60
N THR A 209 -11.32 16.59 8.43
CA THR A 209 -12.07 17.73 7.91
C THR A 209 -13.49 17.70 8.48
N VAL A 210 -13.89 18.79 9.12
CA VAL A 210 -15.22 19.00 9.70
C VAL A 210 -15.94 20.05 8.87
N ASN A 211 -17.02 19.65 8.22
CA ASN A 211 -17.87 20.53 7.43
C ASN A 211 -19.21 20.74 8.14
N ILE A 212 -19.72 21.96 8.14
CA ILE A 212 -21.06 22.30 8.61
C ILE A 212 -21.89 22.75 7.42
N TYR A 213 -23.01 22.08 7.20
CA TYR A 213 -24.00 22.38 6.18
C TYR A 213 -25.29 22.87 6.82
N SER A 214 -25.97 23.82 6.19
CA SER A 214 -27.36 24.14 6.52
C SER A 214 -28.29 22.98 6.15
N ALA A 215 -29.52 23.01 6.68
CA ALA A 215 -30.50 21.95 6.48
C ALA A 215 -30.90 21.71 5.01
N ASP A 216 -30.70 22.70 4.14
CA ASP A 216 -30.90 22.63 2.68
C ASP A 216 -29.65 22.12 1.92
N GLY A 217 -28.57 21.79 2.64
CA GLY A 217 -27.35 21.18 2.07
C GLY A 217 -26.28 22.18 1.62
N LYS A 218 -26.43 23.48 1.86
CA LYS A 218 -25.38 24.47 1.55
C LYS A 218 -24.24 24.39 2.57
N LEU A 219 -22.99 24.33 2.09
CA LEU A 219 -21.79 24.38 2.94
C LEU A 219 -21.65 25.77 3.57
N ILE A 220 -21.54 25.81 4.90
CA ILE A 220 -21.41 27.04 5.70
C ILE A 220 -19.99 27.20 6.25
N SER A 221 -19.35 26.11 6.66
CA SER A 221 -18.03 26.11 7.29
C SER A 221 -17.28 24.82 6.99
N SER A 222 -15.96 24.91 6.85
CA SER A 222 -15.06 23.76 6.62
C SER A 222 -13.73 24.02 7.34
N HIS A 223 -13.37 23.16 8.28
CA HIS A 223 -12.15 23.27 9.07
C HIS A 223 -11.44 21.93 9.18
N ARG A 224 -10.09 21.95 9.23
CA ARG A 224 -9.30 20.76 9.55
C ARG A 224 -9.00 20.75 11.05
N VAL A 225 -9.55 19.78 11.77
CA VAL A 225 -9.60 19.75 13.23
C VAL A 225 -8.88 18.52 13.77
N SER A 226 -8.07 18.70 14.80
CA SER A 226 -7.40 17.61 15.54
C SER A 226 -8.26 17.13 16.71
N ASP A 227 -7.91 16.00 17.32
CA ASP A 227 -8.61 15.52 18.52
C ASP A 227 -8.67 16.57 19.63
N GLY A 228 -9.83 16.70 20.27
CA GLY A 228 -10.11 17.70 21.30
C GLY A 228 -10.29 19.12 20.80
N GLY A 229 -10.23 19.36 19.49
CA GLY A 229 -10.44 20.67 18.89
C GLY A 229 -11.91 21.10 18.85
N SER A 230 -12.14 22.34 18.44
CA SER A 230 -13.47 22.90 18.23
C SER A 230 -13.58 23.68 16.92
N VAL A 231 -14.81 23.87 16.46
CA VAL A 231 -15.18 24.75 15.34
C VAL A 231 -16.10 25.83 15.88
N SER A 232 -15.79 27.09 15.60
CA SER A 232 -16.66 28.19 15.99
C SER A 232 -17.99 28.11 15.23
N THR A 233 -19.08 28.26 15.98
CA THR A 233 -20.46 28.29 15.48
C THR A 233 -21.18 29.59 15.87
N ALA A 234 -20.44 30.58 16.38
CA ALA A 234 -20.99 31.86 16.82
C ALA A 234 -21.68 32.64 15.69
N SER A 235 -21.23 32.47 14.44
CA SER A 235 -21.83 33.11 13.25
C SER A 235 -23.05 32.36 12.71
N LEU A 236 -23.37 31.17 13.25
CA LEU A 236 -24.53 30.41 12.81
C LEU A 236 -25.81 30.98 13.40
N VAL A 237 -26.84 31.06 12.56
CA VAL A 237 -28.21 31.37 13.00
C VAL A 237 -28.76 30.17 13.78
N LYS A 238 -29.69 30.41 14.70
CA LYS A 238 -30.39 29.34 15.43
C LYS A 238 -31.10 28.40 14.46
N GLY A 239 -30.95 27.09 14.66
CA GLY A 239 -31.56 26.11 13.77
C GLY A 239 -30.82 24.78 13.67
N ASN A 240 -31.26 23.95 12.72
CA ASN A 240 -30.68 22.64 12.45
C ASN A 240 -29.56 22.72 11.41
N TYR A 241 -28.48 22.00 11.65
CA TYR A 241 -27.35 21.87 10.73
C TYR A 241 -26.93 20.41 10.62
N ILE A 242 -26.29 20.05 9.50
CA ILE A 242 -25.64 18.76 9.31
C ILE A 242 -24.14 18.97 9.38
N VAL A 243 -23.47 18.22 10.26
CA VAL A 243 -22.02 18.19 10.34
C VAL A 243 -21.53 16.91 9.70
N THR A 244 -20.53 17.01 8.82
CA THR A 244 -19.80 15.84 8.33
C THR A 244 -18.38 15.86 8.85
N VAL A 245 -17.88 14.69 9.26
CA VAL A 245 -16.48 14.48 9.64
C VAL A 245 -15.88 13.50 8.65
N ASP A 246 -14.76 13.89 8.04
CA ASP A 246 -14.12 13.18 6.94
C ASP A 246 -12.59 13.14 7.15
N ASN A 247 -12.02 11.95 7.28
CA ASN A 247 -10.57 11.76 7.43
C ASN A 247 -9.86 11.43 6.10
N GLY A 248 -10.57 11.47 4.98
CA GLY A 248 -10.09 11.08 3.65
C GLY A 248 -10.32 9.61 3.30
N SER A 249 -10.63 8.76 4.29
CA SER A 249 -10.91 7.32 4.11
C SER A 249 -12.35 6.94 4.49
N ALA A 250 -12.90 7.58 5.52
CA ALA A 250 -14.23 7.38 6.05
C ALA A 250 -14.90 8.74 6.29
N LYS A 251 -16.21 8.79 6.04
CA LYS A 251 -17.03 9.99 6.21
C LYS A 251 -18.31 9.64 6.95
N ILE A 252 -18.60 10.41 8.00
CA ILE A 252 -19.86 10.31 8.74
C ILE A 252 -20.60 11.63 8.69
N SER A 253 -21.91 11.58 8.95
CA SER A 253 -22.77 12.75 9.02
C SER A 253 -23.64 12.68 10.26
N ARG A 254 -23.75 13.78 11.01
CA ARG A 254 -24.70 13.87 12.13
C ARG A 254 -25.35 15.24 12.18
N LYS A 255 -26.54 15.27 12.77
CA LYS A 255 -27.29 16.51 12.98
C LYS A 255 -26.83 17.22 14.25
N ILE A 256 -26.73 18.55 14.19
CA ILE A 256 -26.58 19.43 15.35
C ILE A 256 -27.69 20.49 15.36
N ILE A 257 -27.91 21.11 16.52
CA ILE A 257 -28.88 22.19 16.75
C ILE A 257 -28.14 23.38 17.37
N LYS A 258 -28.15 24.53 16.68
CA LYS A 258 -27.65 25.81 17.21
C LYS A 258 -28.74 26.48 18.05
N LYS A 259 -28.41 26.77 19.31
CA LYS A 259 -29.28 27.48 20.27
C LYS A 259 -29.20 29.00 20.16
#